data_AF-A0A7C4T6S8-F1
#
_entry.id   AF-A0A7C4T6S8-F1
#
_cell.length_a   1.000
_cell.length_b   1.000
_cell.length_c   1.000
_cell.angle_alpha   90.00
_cell.angle_beta   90.00
_cell.angle_gamma   90.00
#
_symmetry.space_group_name_H-M   'P 1'
#
loop_
_entity.id
_entity.type
_entity.pdbx_description
1 polymer ?
#
loop_
_entity_poly.entity_id
_entity_poly.type
_entity_poly.pdbx_seq_one_letter_code
_entity_poly.pdbx_strand_id
1 'polypeptide(L)'
;MPGLFFLGYAHRLTVRDIALQHVAALAHSRGVLDTQELANELNVPRPDADRILRAAIREGHARGAFEAEGRFVALTAPRCPSCGQAVRRAPPQDSCPACRAAIAR
;
A
#
# COMPACT_ATOMS: atom_id res chain seq x y z
N MET A 1 -22.29 23.21 -23.93
CA MET A 1 -22.81 22.04 -23.19
C MET A 1 -21.95 21.76 -21.96
N PRO A 2 -22.18 22.45 -20.83
CA PRO A 2 -21.41 22.26 -19.59
C PRO A 2 -21.57 20.86 -18.96
N GLY A 3 -22.65 20.15 -19.26
CA GLY A 3 -22.92 18.81 -18.74
C GLY A 3 -21.89 17.74 -19.15
N LEU A 4 -21.34 17.81 -20.38
CA LEU A 4 -20.35 16.83 -20.85
C LEU A 4 -18.97 17.01 -20.19
N PHE A 5 -18.58 18.26 -19.92
CA PHE A 5 -17.36 18.56 -19.17
C PHE A 5 -17.47 18.08 -17.71
N PHE A 6 -18.64 18.27 -17.09
CA PHE A 6 -18.90 17.77 -15.75
C PHE A 6 -18.87 16.24 -15.69
N LEU A 7 -19.50 15.55 -16.65
CA LEU A 7 -19.47 14.08 -16.72
C LEU A 7 -18.05 13.53 -16.91
N GLY A 8 -17.26 14.14 -17.80
CA GLY A 8 -15.86 13.76 -18.00
C GLY A 8 -14.99 14.00 -16.76
N TYR A 9 -15.24 15.10 -16.04
CA TYR A 9 -14.58 15.40 -14.78
C TYR A 9 -14.96 14.40 -13.68
N ALA A 10 -16.25 14.12 -13.50
CA ALA A 10 -16.74 13.16 -12.53
C ALA A 10 -16.17 11.76 -12.80
N HIS A 11 -16.16 11.30 -14.05
CA HIS A 11 -15.59 10.01 -14.41
C HIS A 11 -14.09 9.92 -14.08
N ARG A 12 -13.31 10.98 -14.32
CA ARG A 12 -11.88 11.01 -13.95
C ARG A 12 -11.68 10.90 -12.44
N LEU A 13 -12.54 11.57 -11.65
CA LEU A 13 -12.49 11.47 -10.20
C LEU A 13 -12.83 10.05 -9.72
N THR A 14 -13.88 9.43 -10.26
CA THR A 14 -14.29 8.08 -9.89
C THR A 14 -13.21 7.05 -10.22
N VAL A 15 -12.60 7.14 -11.41
CA VAL A 15 -11.49 6.25 -11.80
C VAL A 15 -10.29 6.42 -10.88
N ARG A 16 -9.96 7.66 -10.49
CA ARG A 16 -8.90 7.93 -9.52
C ARG A 16 -9.21 7.30 -8.17
N ASP A 17 -10.43 7.47 -7.68
CA ASP A 17 -10.85 6.94 -6.39
C ASP A 17 -10.75 5.41 -6.35
N ILE A 18 -11.24 4.74 -7.41
CA ILE A 18 -11.13 3.29 -7.57
C ILE A 18 -9.65 2.85 -7.58
N ALA A 19 -8.78 3.57 -8.28
CA ALA A 19 -7.35 3.25 -8.31
C ALA A 19 -6.71 3.38 -6.91
N LEU A 20 -7.03 4.43 -6.16
CA LEU A 20 -6.53 4.63 -4.80
C LEU A 20 -7.06 3.56 -3.84
N GLN A 21 -8.33 3.18 -3.97
CA GLN A 21 -8.94 2.09 -3.20
C GLN A 21 -8.27 0.75 -3.51
N HIS A 22 -7.98 0.46 -4.77
CA HIS A 22 -7.29 -0.78 -5.16
C HIS A 22 -5.89 -0.85 -4.55
N VAL A 23 -5.12 0.24 -4.61
CA VAL A 23 -3.80 0.33 -3.98
C VAL A 23 -3.90 0.19 -2.46
N ALA A 24 -4.90 0.79 -1.83
CA ALA A 24 -5.13 0.64 -0.39
C ALA A 24 -5.48 -0.81 -0.01
N ALA A 25 -6.32 -1.49 -0.79
CA ALA A 25 -6.68 -2.89 -0.57
C ALA A 25 -5.45 -3.80 -0.70
N LEU A 26 -4.59 -3.54 -1.70
CA LEU A 26 -3.34 -4.25 -1.88
C LEU A 26 -2.38 -4.04 -0.69
N ALA A 27 -2.20 -2.79 -0.27
CA ALA A 27 -1.36 -2.45 0.86
C ALA A 27 -1.88 -3.09 2.16
N HIS A 28 -3.19 -3.14 2.33
CA HIS A 28 -3.83 -3.81 3.47
C HIS A 28 -3.65 -5.33 3.42
N SER A 29 -3.83 -5.97 2.26
CA SER A 29 -3.72 -7.43 2.13
C SER A 29 -2.30 -7.91 2.40
N ARG A 30 -1.27 -7.19 1.91
CA ARG A 30 0.14 -7.53 2.16
C ARG A 30 0.63 -7.11 3.53
N GLY A 31 0.04 -6.08 4.15
CA GLY A 31 0.45 -5.54 5.45
C GLY A 31 1.72 -4.71 5.37
N VAL A 32 2.78 -5.24 4.77
CA VAL A 32 4.02 -4.52 4.46
C VAL A 32 4.23 -4.58 2.95
N LEU A 33 4.44 -3.43 2.31
CA LEU A 33 4.51 -3.30 0.86
C LEU A 33 5.73 -2.45 0.47
N ASP A 34 6.55 -2.96 -0.45
CA ASP A 34 7.62 -2.15 -1.04
C ASP A 34 7.06 -1.30 -2.20
N THR A 35 7.51 -0.04 -2.29
CA THR A 35 7.22 0.82 -3.44
C THR A 35 7.64 0.20 -4.77
N GLN A 36 8.73 -0.57 -4.81
CA GLN A 36 9.14 -1.27 -6.02
C GLN A 36 8.16 -2.40 -6.42
N GLU A 37 7.61 -3.11 -5.44
CA GLU A 37 6.60 -4.16 -5.71
C GLU A 37 5.29 -3.56 -6.20
N LEU A 38 4.86 -2.46 -5.58
CA LEU A 38 3.69 -1.72 -6.04
C LEU A 38 3.88 -1.21 -7.48
N ALA A 39 5.07 -0.72 -7.80
CA ALA A 39 5.42 -0.26 -9.15
C ALA A 39 5.31 -1.39 -10.18
N ASN A 40 5.83 -2.57 -9.85
CA ASN A 40 5.75 -3.75 -10.72
C ASN A 40 4.31 -4.21 -10.90
N GLU A 41 3.51 -4.20 -9.84
CA GLU A 41 2.12 -4.67 -9.87
C GLU A 41 1.17 -3.73 -10.61
N LEU A 42 1.41 -2.41 -10.52
CA LEU A 42 0.67 -1.41 -11.27
C LEU A 42 1.24 -1.16 -12.68
N ASN A 43 2.39 -1.76 -13.00
CA ASN A 43 3.16 -1.50 -14.23
C ASN A 43 3.42 0.01 -14.45
N VAL A 44 3.89 0.68 -13.40
CA VAL A 44 4.24 2.11 -13.41
C VAL A 44 5.66 2.33 -12.89
N PRO A 45 6.31 3.46 -13.19
CA PRO A 45 7.57 3.82 -12.57
C PRO A 45 7.49 3.85 -11.04
N ARG A 46 8.55 3.41 -10.35
CA ARG A 46 8.68 3.51 -8.89
C ARG A 46 8.30 4.87 -8.29
N PRO A 47 8.75 6.03 -8.84
CA PRO A 47 8.36 7.33 -8.29
C PRO A 47 6.86 7.62 -8.44
N ASP A 48 6.18 7.01 -9.40
CA ASP A 48 4.73 7.17 -9.57
C ASP A 48 3.99 6.30 -8.56
N ALA A 49 4.43 5.06 -8.35
CA ALA A 49 3.89 4.18 -7.31
C ALA A 49 4.03 4.80 -5.91
N ASP A 50 5.17 5.39 -5.59
CA ASP A 50 5.39 6.11 -4.32
C ASP A 50 4.42 7.29 -4.18
N ARG A 51 4.25 8.09 -5.24
CA ARG A 51 3.29 9.22 -5.26
C ARG A 51 1.85 8.75 -5.07
N ILE A 52 1.43 7.69 -5.75
CA ILE A 52 0.09 7.10 -5.66
C ILE A 52 -0.16 6.61 -4.22
N LEU A 53 0.80 5.90 -3.63
CA LEU A 53 0.65 5.38 -2.27
C LEU A 53 0.61 6.48 -1.21
N ARG A 54 1.44 7.52 -1.35
CA ARG A 54 1.36 8.73 -0.50
C ARG A 54 0.02 9.44 -0.64
N ALA A 55 -0.51 9.54 -1.85
CA ALA A 55 -1.83 10.12 -2.09
C ALA A 55 -2.92 9.28 -1.40
N ALA A 56 -2.87 7.95 -1.52
CA ALA A 56 -3.81 7.05 -0.85
C ALA A 56 -3.80 7.22 0.68
N ILE A 57 -2.63 7.44 1.30
CA ILE A 57 -2.53 7.71 2.74
C ILE A 57 -3.10 9.09 3.09
N ARG A 58 -2.67 10.14 2.38
CA ARG A 58 -3.09 11.52 2.63
C ARG A 58 -4.59 11.72 2.46
N GLU A 59 -5.18 11.03 1.50
CA GLU A 59 -6.62 11.08 1.20
C GLU A 59 -7.43 10.09 2.07
N GLY A 60 -6.76 9.30 2.92
CA GLY A 60 -7.41 8.44 3.92
C GLY A 60 -7.88 7.08 3.39
N HIS A 61 -7.57 6.74 2.14
CA HIS A 61 -7.83 5.41 1.57
C HIS A 61 -6.96 4.32 2.21
N ALA A 62 -5.69 4.63 2.47
CA ALA A 62 -4.75 3.72 3.12
C ALA A 62 -4.37 4.20 4.53
N ARG A 63 -4.24 3.26 5.48
CA ARG A 63 -3.82 3.56 6.85
C ARG A 63 -2.50 2.87 7.16
N GLY A 64 -1.45 3.67 7.40
CA GLY A 64 -0.11 3.18 7.67
C GLY A 64 0.94 4.29 7.61
N ALA A 65 2.21 3.90 7.64
CA ALA A 65 3.34 4.82 7.57
C ALA A 65 4.41 4.30 6.62
N PHE A 66 5.24 5.22 6.10
CA PHE A 66 6.45 4.87 5.39
C PHE A 66 7.63 4.73 6.35
N GLU A 67 8.38 3.65 6.22
CA GLU A 67 9.69 3.47 6.83
C GLU A 67 10.81 4.03 5.93
N ALA A 68 12.03 4.08 6.47
CA ALA A 68 13.18 4.81 5.92
C ALA A 68 13.68 4.37 4.52
N GLU A 69 13.09 3.35 3.90
CA GLU A 69 13.56 2.78 2.63
C GLU A 69 12.49 2.76 1.52
N GLY A 70 11.41 3.54 1.68
CA GLY A 70 10.29 3.48 0.73
C GLY A 70 9.47 2.20 0.89
N ARG A 71 9.47 1.65 2.10
CA ARG A 71 8.63 0.53 2.53
C ARG A 71 7.42 1.09 3.26
N PHE A 72 6.23 0.75 2.80
CA PHE A 72 4.99 1.07 3.47
C PHE A 72 4.62 -0.03 4.45
N VAL A 73 4.23 0.38 5.66
CA VAL A 73 3.73 -0.49 6.71
C VAL A 73 2.30 -0.08 7.04
N ALA A 74 1.36 -0.96 6.73
CA ALA A 74 -0.03 -0.79 7.11
C ALA A 74 -0.15 -0.81 8.64
N LEU A 75 -1.06 0.00 9.18
CA LEU A 75 -1.32 0.02 10.63
C LEU A 75 -1.71 -1.36 11.17
N THR A 76 -2.40 -2.15 10.34
CA THR A 76 -2.87 -3.50 10.66
C THR A 76 -1.84 -4.58 10.32
N ALA A 77 -0.64 -4.23 9.87
CA ALA A 77 0.39 -5.22 9.54
C ALA A 77 0.65 -6.12 10.75
N PRO A 78 0.74 -7.45 10.56
CA PRO A 78 1.10 -8.34 11.65
C PRO A 78 2.50 -7.96 12.16
N ARG A 79 2.68 -7.99 13.47
CA ARG A 79 3.97 -7.68 14.09
C ARG A 79 4.56 -8.94 14.66
N CYS A 80 5.88 -9.09 14.54
CA CYS A 80 6.58 -10.19 15.16
C CYS A 80 6.43 -10.10 16.69
N PRO A 81 6.01 -11.18 17.37
CA PRO A 81 5.81 -11.15 18.82
C PRO A 81 7.13 -10.99 19.59
N SER A 82 8.27 -11.36 18.99
CA SER A 82 9.57 -11.32 19.67
C SER A 82 10.27 -9.95 19.59
N CYS A 83 10.12 -9.22 18.47
CA CYS A 83 10.83 -7.94 18.26
C CYS A 83 9.92 -6.76 17.91
N GLY A 84 8.62 -6.98 17.71
CA GLY A 84 7.66 -5.93 17.34
C GLY A 84 7.75 -5.43 15.89
N GLN A 85 8.69 -5.94 15.09
CA GLN A 85 8.85 -5.54 13.68
C GLN A 85 7.61 -5.93 12.87
N ALA A 86 7.15 -5.04 12.00
CA ALA A 86 6.08 -5.35 11.05
C ALA A 86 6.52 -6.42 10.04
N VAL A 87 5.65 -7.38 9.79
CA VAL A 87 5.88 -8.52 8.90
C VAL A 87 4.86 -8.51 7.77
N ARG A 88 5.23 -9.04 6.62
CA ARG A 88 4.31 -9.26 5.51
C ARG A 88 3.31 -10.34 5.84
N ARG A 89 2.07 -10.12 5.43
CA ARG A 89 1.00 -11.12 5.41
C ARG A 89 1.13 -12.06 4.21
N ALA A 90 1.53 -11.52 3.06
CA ALA A 90 1.66 -12.28 1.82
C ALA A 90 2.92 -11.85 1.03
N PRO A 91 3.74 -12.80 0.55
CA PRO A 91 3.73 -14.22 0.90
C PRO A 91 4.00 -14.44 2.40
N PRO A 92 3.47 -15.51 3.02
CA PRO A 92 3.71 -15.80 4.42
C PRO A 92 5.21 -16.01 4.66
N GLN A 93 5.71 -15.45 5.75
CA GLN A 93 7.11 -15.59 6.16
C GLN A 93 7.18 -16.55 7.34
N ASP A 94 8.08 -17.54 7.27
CA ASP A 94 8.26 -18.51 8.36
C ASP A 94 9.06 -17.90 9.53
N SER A 95 9.85 -16.87 9.27
CA SER A 95 10.69 -16.19 10.26
C SER A 95 10.74 -14.69 10.05
N CYS A 96 10.89 -13.94 11.14
CA CYS A 96 11.02 -12.49 11.09
C CYS A 96 12.38 -12.07 10.52
N PRO A 97 12.45 -11.14 9.54
CA PRO A 97 13.72 -10.72 8.94
C PRO A 97 14.65 -10.00 9.93
N ALA A 98 14.12 -9.39 10.99
CA ALA A 98 14.91 -8.63 11.95
C ALA A 98 15.55 -9.53 13.04
N CYS A 99 14.76 -10.42 13.65
CA CYS A 99 15.19 -11.21 14.81
C CYS A 99 15.30 -12.72 14.54
N ARG A 100 14.93 -13.18 13.34
CA ARG A 100 14.87 -14.60 12.93
C ARG A 100 13.96 -15.49 13.79
N ALA A 101 13.14 -14.91 14.68
CA ALA A 101 12.16 -15.67 15.44
C ALA A 101 11.05 -16.21 14.51
N ALA A 102 10.52 -17.38 14.85
CA ALA A 102 9.39 -17.97 14.15
C ALA A 102 8.15 -17.07 14.27
N ILE A 103 7.46 -16.84 13.15
CA ILE A 103 6.21 -16.07 13.15
C ILE A 103 5.08 -17.08 13.34
N ALA A 104 4.49 -17.09 14.54
CA ALA A 104 3.31 -17.92 14.79
C ALA A 104 2.17 -17.44 13.89
N ARG A 105 1.59 -18.37 13.13
CA ARG A 105 0.40 -18.11 12.28
C ARG A 105 -0.82 -17.79 13.12
#